data_AF-A0A516X5Y1-F1
#
_entry.id   AF-A0A516X5Y1-F1
#
_cell.length_a   1.000
_cell.length_b   1.000
_cell.length_c   1.000
_cell.angle_alpha   90.00
_cell.angle_beta   90.00
_cell.angle_gamma   90.00
#
_symmetry.space_group_name_H-M   'P 1'
#
loop_
_entity.id
_entity.type
_entity.pdbx_description
1 polymer ?
#
loop_
_entity_poly.entity_id
_entity_poly.type
_entity_poly.pdbx_seq_one_letter_code
_entity_poly.pdbx_strand_id
1 'polypeptide(L)'
;MIANVHGEWTKTITTRAPLATALLAFAALAGVGVVRTLTADGTLSATQLLEGASTGLLVVLALGTVAATAEHSHGTYAMTLLADAGKVRFFLAKACALAGMCAGAAALGATVLSLVGAAAPNVEFEWAAGDIRPVWVVVPLWALCGVIGVSVGTLVRRTAPAVALVVLWPAALEPLAAGIPGIGDRIAPWLPFRNAVELYQPGSLPADLAHGPWTAFAVVAVFTVVLAAAAASVDALRNR
;
A
#
# COMPACT_ATOMS: atom_id res chain seq x y z
N MET A 1 10.22 14.53 17.29
CA MET A 1 9.32 13.62 16.57
C MET A 1 8.34 14.41 15.70
N ILE A 2 7.48 15.27 16.26
CA ILE A 2 6.55 16.11 15.47
C ILE A 2 7.28 16.98 14.44
N ALA A 3 8.36 17.66 14.83
CA ALA A 3 9.16 18.47 13.90
C ALA A 3 9.75 17.66 12.73
N ASN A 4 10.22 16.43 12.98
CA ASN A 4 10.79 15.57 11.95
C ASN A 4 9.73 15.08 10.96
N VAL A 5 8.53 14.75 11.47
CA VAL A 5 7.38 14.38 10.64
C VAL A 5 6.99 15.56 9.75
N HIS A 6 6.97 16.78 10.29
CA HIS A 6 6.65 17.97 9.52
C HIS A 6 7.68 18.22 8.41
N GLY A 7 8.98 18.08 8.70
CA GLY A 7 10.04 18.22 7.69
C GLY A 7 9.92 17.20 6.55
N GLU A 8 9.71 15.93 6.87
CA GLU A 8 9.49 14.88 5.86
C GLU A 8 8.19 15.10 5.07
N TRP A 9 7.13 15.56 5.72
CA TRP A 9 5.89 15.92 5.05
C TRP A 9 6.07 17.06 4.04
N THR A 10 6.72 18.15 4.44
CA THR A 10 7.02 19.26 3.53
C THR A 10 7.88 18.77 2.37
N LYS A 11 8.88 17.93 2.60
CA LYS A 11 9.74 17.35 1.55
C LYS A 11 8.95 16.50 0.56
N THR A 12 8.09 15.60 1.05
CA THR A 12 7.27 14.73 0.20
C THR A 12 6.27 15.53 -0.65
N ILE A 13 5.66 16.59 -0.10
CA ILE A 13 4.75 17.47 -0.85
C ILE A 13 5.49 18.39 -1.81
N THR A 14 6.66 18.92 -1.45
CA THR A 14 7.36 19.90 -2.31
C THR A 14 8.13 19.22 -3.45
N THR A 15 8.40 17.92 -3.35
CA THR A 15 9.12 17.18 -4.39
C THR A 15 8.13 16.64 -5.43
N ARG A 16 8.39 16.93 -6.71
CA ARG A 16 7.53 16.47 -7.83
C ARG A 16 7.43 14.95 -7.94
N ALA A 17 8.49 14.22 -7.62
CA ALA A 17 8.54 12.76 -7.83
C ALA A 17 7.62 11.96 -6.88
N PRO A 18 7.62 12.17 -5.55
CA PRO A 18 6.65 11.56 -4.64
C PRO A 18 5.20 11.96 -4.95
N LEU A 19 4.95 13.23 -5.28
CA LEU A 19 3.61 13.67 -5.69
C LEU A 19 3.16 13.00 -6.98
N ALA A 20 4.01 12.94 -8.01
CA ALA A 20 3.65 12.32 -9.29
C ALA A 20 3.34 10.83 -9.13
N THR A 21 4.09 10.11 -8.29
CA THR A 21 3.85 8.69 -8.02
C THR A 21 2.61 8.46 -7.15
N ALA A 22 2.33 9.33 -6.18
CA ALA A 22 1.07 9.29 -5.43
C ALA A 22 -0.14 9.60 -6.32
N LEU A 23 -0.01 10.55 -7.27
CA LEU A 23 -1.01 10.84 -8.28
C LEU A 23 -1.20 9.67 -9.26
N LEU A 24 -0.13 8.97 -9.63
CA LEU A 24 -0.21 7.75 -10.44
C LEU A 24 -0.93 6.63 -9.69
N ALA A 25 -0.67 6.44 -8.39
CA ALA A 25 -1.40 5.48 -7.58
C ALA A 25 -2.89 5.83 -7.51
N PHE A 26 -3.21 7.09 -7.22
CA PHE A 26 -4.58 7.61 -7.27
C PHE A 26 -5.23 7.36 -8.64
N ALA A 27 -4.53 7.66 -9.74
CA ALA A 27 -5.04 7.46 -11.09
C ALA A 27 -5.25 5.98 -11.42
N ALA A 28 -4.42 5.08 -10.91
CA ALA A 28 -4.62 3.64 -11.06
C ALA A 28 -5.90 3.16 -10.36
N LEU A 29 -6.18 3.66 -9.15
CA LEU A 29 -7.40 3.34 -8.41
C LEU A 29 -8.64 3.99 -9.06
N ALA A 30 -8.66 5.31 -9.12
CA ALA A 30 -9.82 6.07 -9.59
C ALA A 30 -10.05 5.89 -11.09
N GLY A 31 -8.99 5.89 -11.90
CA GLY A 31 -9.09 5.81 -13.35
C GLY A 31 -9.69 4.49 -13.83
N VAL A 32 -9.26 3.35 -13.27
CA VAL A 32 -9.83 2.04 -13.62
C VAL A 32 -11.31 1.99 -13.24
N GLY A 33 -11.67 2.40 -12.02
CA GLY A 33 -13.07 2.39 -11.59
C GLY A 33 -13.96 3.34 -12.41
N VAL A 34 -13.46 4.52 -12.78
CA VAL A 34 -14.19 5.44 -13.69
C VAL A 34 -14.37 4.80 -15.06
N VAL A 35 -13.34 4.21 -15.64
CA VAL A 35 -13.46 3.50 -16.93
C VAL A 35 -14.50 2.40 -16.84
N ARG A 36 -14.51 1.61 -15.76
CA ARG A 36 -15.54 0.58 -15.52
C ARG A 36 -16.95 1.16 -15.50
N THR A 37 -17.17 2.29 -14.85
CA THR A 37 -18.50 2.94 -14.86
C THR A 37 -18.93 3.45 -16.22
N LEU A 38 -18.00 3.86 -17.07
CA LEU A 38 -18.30 4.39 -18.40
C LEU A 38 -18.55 3.30 -19.45
N THR A 39 -18.04 2.09 -19.24
CA THR A 39 -18.12 0.99 -20.20
C THR A 39 -19.09 -0.11 -19.81
N ALA A 40 -19.64 -0.07 -18.60
CA ALA A 40 -20.56 -1.09 -18.13
C ALA A 40 -21.99 -0.85 -18.63
N ASP A 41 -22.59 -1.92 -19.16
CA ASP A 41 -24.02 -2.01 -19.43
C ASP A 41 -24.66 -2.86 -18.32
N GLY A 42 -25.27 -2.22 -17.31
CA GLY A 42 -26.00 -2.90 -16.22
C GLY A 42 -25.48 -2.60 -14.81
N THR A 43 -25.75 -3.51 -13.88
CA THR A 43 -25.40 -3.37 -12.45
C THR A 43 -23.91 -3.60 -12.21
N LEU A 44 -23.23 -2.67 -11.53
CA LEU A 44 -21.84 -2.84 -11.11
C LEU A 44 -21.77 -3.13 -9.61
N SER A 45 -20.98 -4.13 -9.27
CA SER A 45 -20.61 -4.40 -7.88
C SER A 45 -19.50 -3.46 -7.41
N ALA A 46 -19.46 -3.17 -6.11
CA ALA A 46 -18.40 -2.35 -5.51
C ALA A 46 -16.98 -2.91 -5.75
N THR A 47 -16.84 -4.23 -5.88
CA THR A 47 -15.54 -4.89 -6.11
C THR A 47 -14.98 -4.63 -7.51
N GLN A 48 -15.85 -4.45 -8.51
CA GLN A 48 -15.46 -4.10 -9.88
C GLN A 48 -14.92 -2.68 -9.99
N LEU A 49 -15.43 -1.74 -9.18
CA LEU A 49 -14.87 -0.39 -9.10
C LEU A 49 -13.48 -0.36 -8.45
N LEU A 50 -13.25 -1.26 -7.51
CA LEU A 50 -12.04 -1.33 -6.71
C LEU A 50 -10.92 -2.16 -7.38
N GLU A 51 -11.12 -2.66 -8.59
CA GLU A 51 -10.07 -3.40 -9.32
C GLU A 51 -8.78 -2.61 -9.48
N GLY A 52 -8.90 -1.29 -9.68
CA GLY A 52 -7.75 -0.37 -9.75
C GLY A 52 -6.93 -0.30 -8.46
N ALA A 53 -7.48 -0.72 -7.32
CA ALA A 53 -6.80 -0.72 -6.03
C ALA A 53 -5.59 -1.65 -6.01
N SER A 54 -5.67 -2.78 -6.72
CA SER A 54 -4.59 -3.77 -6.83
C SER A 54 -3.38 -3.19 -7.58
N THR A 55 -3.61 -2.51 -8.70
CA THR A 55 -2.59 -1.80 -9.47
C THR A 55 -2.00 -0.63 -8.67
N GLY A 56 -2.87 0.18 -8.04
CA GLY A 56 -2.42 1.30 -7.21
C GLY A 56 -1.59 0.87 -6.00
N LEU A 57 -1.90 -0.30 -5.41
CA LEU A 57 -1.12 -0.91 -4.33
C LEU A 57 0.33 -1.18 -4.75
N LEU A 58 0.57 -1.67 -5.98
CA LEU A 58 1.93 -1.87 -6.51
C LEU A 58 2.69 -0.54 -6.65
N VAL A 59 1.99 0.51 -7.10
CA VAL A 59 2.59 1.85 -7.24
C VAL A 59 2.94 2.45 -5.87
N VAL A 60 2.07 2.31 -4.88
CA VAL A 60 2.30 2.76 -3.50
C VAL A 60 3.49 2.05 -2.86
N LEU A 61 3.58 0.73 -3.06
CA LEU A 61 4.70 -0.07 -2.61
C LEU A 61 6.02 0.42 -3.24
N ALA A 62 6.04 0.62 -4.56
CA ALA A 62 7.20 1.13 -5.27
C ALA A 62 7.57 2.55 -4.78
N LEU A 63 6.60 3.44 -4.58
CA LEU A 63 6.81 4.77 -4.02
C LEU A 63 7.52 4.69 -2.66
N GLY A 64 7.04 3.85 -1.74
CA GLY A 64 7.67 3.64 -0.44
C GLY A 64 9.12 3.17 -0.56
N THR A 65 9.39 2.21 -1.43
CA THR A 65 10.76 1.68 -1.64
C THR A 65 11.72 2.70 -2.24
N VAL A 66 11.29 3.46 -3.25
CA VAL A 66 12.12 4.48 -3.91
C VAL A 66 12.41 5.60 -2.93
N ALA A 67 11.42 6.05 -2.16
CA ALA A 67 11.61 7.10 -1.16
C ALA A 67 12.57 6.69 -0.02
N ALA A 68 12.58 5.42 0.37
CA ALA A 68 13.55 4.90 1.34
C ALA A 68 14.97 4.77 0.75
N THR A 69 15.09 4.34 -0.50
CA THR A 69 16.40 4.14 -1.15
C THR A 69 17.03 5.44 -1.67
N ALA A 70 16.23 6.46 -1.98
CA ALA A 70 16.71 7.74 -2.52
C ALA A 70 17.72 8.47 -1.60
N GLU A 71 17.60 8.34 -0.29
CA GLU A 71 18.58 8.97 0.62
C GLU A 71 19.90 8.22 0.71
N HIS A 72 19.86 6.91 0.48
CA HIS A 72 21.04 6.07 0.43
C HIS A 72 21.81 6.31 -0.86
N SER A 73 21.11 6.52 -1.99
CA SER A 73 21.75 6.79 -3.28
C SER A 73 22.35 8.18 -3.39
N HIS A 74 21.74 9.20 -2.79
CA HIS A 74 22.23 10.59 -2.85
C HIS A 74 23.20 10.96 -1.71
N GLY A 75 23.61 10.01 -0.86
CA GLY A 75 24.56 10.24 0.23
C GLY A 75 24.07 11.20 1.33
N THR A 76 22.80 11.60 1.30
CA THR A 76 22.22 12.61 2.21
C THR A 76 21.95 12.06 3.60
N TYR A 77 21.95 10.74 3.77
CA TYR A 77 21.78 10.06 5.05
C TYR A 77 22.78 10.54 6.12
N ALA A 78 24.03 10.83 5.74
CA ALA A 78 25.04 11.33 6.67
C ALA A 78 24.73 12.76 7.16
N MET A 79 24.24 13.63 6.27
CA MET A 79 23.88 15.02 6.60
C MET A 79 22.67 15.08 7.54
N THR A 80 21.68 14.21 7.34
CA THR A 80 20.49 14.16 8.20
C THR A 80 20.80 13.64 9.60
N LEU A 81 21.72 12.69 9.72
CA LEU A 81 22.16 12.18 11.02
C LEU A 81 23.00 13.18 11.82
N LEU A 82 23.67 14.12 11.15
CA LEU A 82 24.35 15.23 11.81
C LEU A 82 23.35 16.24 12.42
N ALA A 83 22.12 16.31 11.88
CA ALA A 83 21.07 17.22 12.36
C ALA A 83 20.16 16.59 13.43
N ASP A 84 19.91 15.27 13.38
CA ASP A 84 19.18 14.54 14.43
C ASP A 84 19.77 13.13 14.64
N ALA A 85 20.26 12.87 15.85
CA ALA A 85 20.93 11.62 16.19
C ALA A 85 19.98 10.40 16.28
N GLY A 86 18.66 10.61 16.28
CA GLY A 86 17.68 9.53 16.46
C GLY A 86 17.33 8.76 15.19
N LYS A 87 18.15 7.79 14.76
CA LYS A 87 17.93 6.94 13.57
C LYS A 87 16.53 6.33 13.46
N VAL A 88 16.05 5.73 14.56
CA VAL A 88 14.70 5.12 14.61
C VAL A 88 13.60 6.18 14.49
N ARG A 89 13.80 7.35 15.09
CA ARG A 89 12.84 8.47 15.01
C ARG A 89 12.76 9.02 13.59
N PHE A 90 13.89 9.06 12.89
CA PHE A 90 13.95 9.47 11.49
C PHE A 90 13.23 8.46 10.58
N PHE A 91 13.50 7.15 10.75
CA PHE A 91 12.78 6.10 10.03
C PHE A 91 11.26 6.19 10.23
N LEU A 92 10.82 6.28 11.49
CA LEU A 92 9.40 6.39 11.83
C LEU A 92 8.77 7.65 11.25
N ALA A 93 9.46 8.80 11.29
CA ALA A 93 8.95 10.04 10.72
C ALA A 93 8.68 9.91 9.21
N LYS A 94 9.61 9.29 8.48
CA LYS A 94 9.44 9.02 7.05
C LYS A 94 8.31 8.03 6.77
N ALA A 95 8.28 6.92 7.53
CA ALA A 95 7.23 5.92 7.38
C ALA A 95 5.84 6.57 7.59
N CYS A 96 5.69 7.43 8.60
CA CYS A 96 4.45 8.18 8.84
C CYS A 96 4.10 9.16 7.71
N ALA A 97 5.07 9.92 7.20
CA ALA A 97 4.83 10.86 6.10
C ALA A 97 4.37 10.15 4.82
N LEU A 98 5.04 9.05 4.45
CA LEU A 98 4.65 8.25 3.29
C LEU A 98 3.34 7.51 3.50
N ALA A 99 3.10 6.98 4.70
CA ALA A 99 1.81 6.38 5.05
C ALA A 99 0.67 7.39 4.86
N GLY A 100 0.85 8.63 5.34
CA GLY A 100 -0.12 9.71 5.17
C GLY A 100 -0.35 10.08 3.71
N MET A 101 0.71 10.16 2.89
CA MET A 101 0.59 10.44 1.45
C MET A 101 -0.16 9.32 0.72
N CYS A 102 0.16 8.05 1.01
CA CYS A 102 -0.49 6.90 0.40
C CYS A 102 -1.96 6.78 0.84
N ALA A 103 -2.25 7.02 2.11
CA ALA A 103 -3.61 7.12 2.64
C ALA A 103 -4.40 8.25 1.97
N GLY A 104 -3.77 9.42 1.77
CA GLY A 104 -4.38 10.56 1.07
C GLY A 104 -4.74 10.23 -0.37
N ALA A 105 -3.83 9.59 -1.11
CA ALA A 105 -4.09 9.13 -2.48
C ALA A 105 -5.25 8.12 -2.55
N ALA A 106 -5.27 7.15 -1.62
CA ALA A 106 -6.37 6.19 -1.50
C ALA A 106 -7.71 6.86 -1.16
N ALA A 107 -7.71 7.80 -0.20
CA ALA A 107 -8.91 8.51 0.23
C ALA A 107 -9.49 9.37 -0.89
N LEU A 108 -8.65 10.06 -1.65
CA LEU A 108 -9.08 10.79 -2.84
C LEU A 108 -9.68 9.84 -3.88
N GLY A 109 -9.04 8.70 -4.14
CA GLY A 109 -9.54 7.71 -5.09
C GLY A 109 -10.89 7.13 -4.67
N ALA A 110 -11.01 6.70 -3.41
CA ALA A 110 -12.25 6.22 -2.81
C ALA A 110 -13.38 7.25 -2.85
N THR A 111 -13.06 8.53 -2.60
CA THR A 111 -14.02 9.63 -2.70
C THR A 111 -14.51 9.82 -4.13
N VAL A 112 -13.60 9.84 -5.12
CA VAL A 112 -13.97 9.96 -6.53
C VAL A 112 -14.86 8.79 -6.96
N LEU A 113 -14.50 7.55 -6.60
CA LEU A 113 -15.32 6.38 -6.92
C LEU A 113 -16.70 6.44 -6.28
N SER A 114 -16.80 6.94 -5.04
CA SER A 114 -18.08 7.11 -4.35
C SER A 114 -18.96 8.16 -5.04
N LEU A 115 -18.38 9.27 -5.50
CA LEU A 115 -19.09 10.33 -6.22
C LEU A 115 -19.54 9.87 -7.62
N VAL A 116 -18.65 9.20 -8.35
CA VAL A 116 -18.94 8.64 -9.68
C VAL A 116 -20.03 7.58 -9.56
N GLY A 117 -19.96 6.74 -8.52
CA GLY A 117 -20.99 5.75 -8.25
C GLY A 117 -22.36 6.39 -7.96
N ALA A 118 -22.40 7.42 -7.13
CA ALA A 118 -23.65 8.14 -6.84
C ALA A 118 -24.25 8.87 -8.06
N ALA A 119 -23.42 9.25 -9.03
CA ALA A 119 -23.82 10.05 -10.18
C ALA A 119 -24.20 9.23 -11.43
N ALA A 120 -23.92 7.92 -11.48
CA ALA A 120 -24.14 7.11 -12.67
C ALA A 120 -25.63 6.70 -12.79
N PRO A 121 -26.37 7.16 -13.82
CA PRO A 121 -27.82 6.94 -13.92
C PRO A 121 -28.20 5.54 -14.44
N ASN A 122 -27.28 4.81 -15.05
CA ASN A 122 -27.52 3.50 -15.68
C ASN A 122 -26.89 2.33 -14.90
N VAL A 123 -26.36 2.60 -13.72
CA VAL A 123 -25.63 1.61 -12.91
C VAL A 123 -26.29 1.56 -11.54
N GLU A 124 -26.98 0.46 -11.24
CA GLU A 124 -27.35 0.18 -9.85
C GLU A 124 -26.08 -0.23 -9.11
N PHE A 125 -25.76 0.55 -8.07
CA PHE A 125 -24.63 0.25 -7.19
C PHE A 125 -25.09 -0.64 -6.06
N GLU A 126 -24.81 -1.92 -6.23
CA GLU A 126 -24.84 -2.85 -5.11
C GLU A 126 -23.51 -2.69 -4.37
N TRP A 127 -23.49 -1.77 -3.40
CA TRP A 127 -22.59 -1.91 -2.25
C TRP A 127 -22.81 -3.32 -1.76
N ALA A 128 -21.79 -4.19 -1.78
CA ALA A 128 -21.96 -5.61 -1.45
C ALA A 128 -22.79 -5.74 -0.16
N ALA A 129 -24.07 -6.12 -0.26
CA ALA A 129 -25.03 -6.13 0.85
C ALA A 129 -25.14 -4.84 1.71
N GLY A 130 -25.05 -3.63 1.12
CA GLY A 130 -25.09 -2.35 1.85
C GLY A 130 -23.77 -1.99 2.55
N ASP A 131 -22.71 -2.72 2.24
CA ASP A 131 -21.42 -2.60 2.91
C ASP A 131 -20.46 -1.65 2.18
N ILE A 132 -20.27 -0.46 2.74
CA ILE A 132 -19.27 0.52 2.24
C ILE A 132 -17.85 0.23 2.75
N ARG A 133 -17.65 -0.78 3.61
CA ARG A 133 -16.36 -1.13 4.20
C ARG A 133 -15.25 -1.33 3.14
N PRO A 134 -15.47 -2.04 2.01
CA PRO A 134 -14.42 -2.28 1.01
C PRO A 134 -13.83 -0.99 0.42
N VAL A 135 -14.61 0.09 0.30
CA VAL A 135 -14.12 1.36 -0.23
C VAL A 135 -13.26 2.12 0.78
N TRP A 136 -13.67 2.14 2.05
CA TRP A 136 -12.91 2.85 3.09
C TRP A 136 -11.69 2.07 3.59
N VAL A 137 -11.69 0.73 3.50
CA VAL A 137 -10.56 -0.09 3.97
C VAL A 137 -9.29 0.09 3.13
N VAL A 138 -9.42 0.54 1.87
CA VAL A 138 -8.27 0.83 0.99
C VAL A 138 -7.37 1.92 1.60
N VAL A 139 -7.95 2.87 2.35
CA VAL A 139 -7.22 3.99 2.95
C VAL A 139 -6.15 3.53 3.95
N PRO A 140 -6.49 2.84 5.06
CA PRO A 140 -5.48 2.33 5.98
C PRO A 140 -4.61 1.26 5.32
N LEU A 141 -5.13 0.50 4.35
CA LEU A 141 -4.38 -0.53 3.67
C LEU A 141 -3.22 0.03 2.83
N TRP A 142 -3.47 1.06 2.02
CA TRP A 142 -2.41 1.74 1.26
C TRP A 142 -1.40 2.43 2.17
N ALA A 143 -1.84 2.92 3.33
CA ALA A 143 -0.92 3.43 4.36
C ALA A 143 0.05 2.34 4.82
N LEU A 144 -0.46 1.14 5.15
CA LEU A 144 0.34 -0.02 5.55
C LEU A 144 1.28 -0.48 4.43
N CYS A 145 0.80 -0.53 3.19
CA CYS A 145 1.63 -0.87 2.02
C CYS A 145 2.76 0.15 1.82
N GLY A 146 2.50 1.45 2.00
CA GLY A 146 3.54 2.48 1.97
C GLY A 146 4.64 2.21 3.01
N VAL A 147 4.27 1.83 4.24
CA VAL A 147 5.22 1.45 5.30
C VAL A 147 5.99 0.18 4.95
N ILE A 148 5.34 -0.82 4.36
CA ILE A 148 6.01 -2.05 3.86
C ILE A 148 7.07 -1.66 2.82
N GLY A 149 6.73 -0.84 1.85
CA GLY A 149 7.67 -0.36 0.83
C GLY A 149 8.87 0.36 1.44
N VAL A 150 8.62 1.26 2.41
CA VAL A 150 9.70 1.95 3.15
C VAL A 150 10.60 0.95 3.88
N SER A 151 10.00 -0.03 4.56
CA SER A 151 10.72 -1.03 5.36
C SER A 151 11.63 -1.88 4.48
N VAL A 152 11.12 -2.39 3.36
CA VAL A 152 11.91 -3.20 2.42
C VAL A 152 13.00 -2.35 1.75
N GLY A 153 12.69 -1.11 1.37
CA GLY A 153 13.68 -0.19 0.81
C GLY A 153 14.85 0.08 1.76
N THR A 154 14.58 0.25 3.06
CA THR A 154 15.60 0.42 4.10
C THR A 154 16.44 -0.85 4.31
N LEU A 155 15.83 -2.04 4.22
CA LEU A 155 16.53 -3.32 4.37
C LEU A 155 17.47 -3.61 3.19
N VAL A 156 17.01 -3.37 1.96
CA VAL A 156 17.75 -3.70 0.72
C VAL A 156 18.76 -2.62 0.33
N ARG A 157 18.46 -1.33 0.56
CA ARG A 157 19.30 -0.15 0.30
C ARG A 157 19.70 0.12 -1.16
N ARG A 158 19.39 -0.80 -2.09
CA ARG A 158 19.60 -0.64 -3.54
C ARG A 158 18.26 -0.53 -4.24
N THR A 159 18.06 0.55 -5.01
CA THR A 159 16.76 0.89 -5.62
C THR A 159 16.25 -0.21 -6.57
N ALA A 160 17.04 -0.62 -7.55
CA ALA A 160 16.61 -1.60 -8.56
C ALA A 160 16.13 -2.94 -7.96
N PRO A 161 16.92 -3.66 -7.13
CA PRO A 161 16.47 -4.92 -6.55
C PRO A 161 15.39 -4.72 -5.48
N ALA A 162 15.35 -3.59 -4.78
CA ALA A 162 14.30 -3.32 -3.78
C ALA A 162 12.92 -3.16 -4.45
N VAL A 163 12.84 -2.34 -5.51
CA VAL A 163 11.60 -2.14 -6.26
C VAL A 163 11.17 -3.47 -6.90
N ALA A 164 12.11 -4.19 -7.53
CA ALA A 164 11.82 -5.49 -8.13
C ALA A 164 11.25 -6.47 -7.09
N LEU A 165 11.85 -6.59 -5.92
CA LEU A 165 11.38 -7.49 -4.86
C LEU A 165 9.96 -7.14 -4.40
N VAL A 166 9.70 -5.86 -4.13
CA VAL A 166 8.40 -5.44 -3.57
C VAL A 166 7.28 -5.52 -4.62
N VAL A 167 7.57 -5.35 -5.90
CA VAL A 167 6.59 -5.55 -6.97
C VAL A 167 6.37 -7.05 -7.24
N LEU A 168 7.44 -7.83 -7.31
CA LEU A 168 7.36 -9.28 -7.55
C LEU A 168 6.71 -10.04 -6.40
N TRP A 169 6.75 -9.50 -5.18
CA TRP A 169 6.15 -10.17 -4.02
C TRP A 169 4.63 -10.39 -4.18
N PRO A 170 3.78 -9.37 -4.24
CA PRO A 170 2.35 -9.55 -4.49
C PRO A 170 2.06 -10.16 -5.87
N ALA A 171 2.83 -9.79 -6.89
CA ALA A 171 2.51 -10.16 -8.27
C ALA A 171 2.89 -11.61 -8.64
N ALA A 172 3.93 -12.17 -8.02
CA ALA A 172 4.46 -13.47 -8.37
C ALA A 172 4.69 -14.37 -7.16
N LEU A 173 5.39 -13.89 -6.12
CA LEU A 173 5.76 -14.75 -4.99
C LEU A 173 4.53 -15.27 -4.22
N GLU A 174 3.54 -14.41 -3.96
CA GLU A 174 2.32 -14.86 -3.26
C GLU A 174 1.45 -15.82 -4.09
N PRO A 175 1.13 -15.52 -5.37
CA PRO A 175 0.41 -16.47 -6.22
C PRO A 175 1.15 -17.81 -6.37
N LEU A 176 2.48 -17.79 -6.53
CA LEU A 176 3.28 -19.00 -6.64
C LEU A 176 3.28 -19.80 -5.34
N ALA A 177 3.44 -19.15 -4.19
CA ALA A 177 3.39 -19.81 -2.88
C ALA A 177 2.02 -20.45 -2.61
N ALA A 178 0.94 -19.75 -2.98
CA ALA A 178 -0.41 -20.28 -2.87
C ALA A 178 -0.69 -21.43 -3.85
N GLY A 179 -0.02 -21.47 -4.99
CA GLY A 179 -0.18 -22.53 -6.00
C GLY A 179 0.56 -23.83 -5.72
N ILE A 180 1.36 -23.92 -4.64
CA ILE A 180 2.11 -25.14 -4.29
C ILE A 180 1.13 -26.20 -3.79
N PRO A 181 1.03 -27.39 -4.43
CA PRO A 181 0.12 -28.44 -3.98
C PRO A 181 0.40 -28.87 -2.53
N GLY A 182 -0.65 -28.99 -1.71
CA GLY A 182 -0.61 -29.49 -0.33
C GLY A 182 -0.13 -28.48 0.73
N ILE A 183 0.80 -27.60 0.40
CA ILE A 183 1.30 -26.55 1.32
C ILE A 183 0.62 -25.21 1.05
N GLY A 184 0.29 -24.92 -0.21
CA GLY A 184 -0.27 -23.65 -0.67
C GLY A 184 -1.56 -23.27 0.06
N ASP A 185 -2.48 -24.22 0.24
CA ASP A 185 -3.75 -23.98 0.95
C ASP A 185 -3.53 -23.62 2.43
N ARG A 186 -2.43 -24.07 3.04
CA ARG A 186 -2.09 -23.73 4.43
C ARG A 186 -1.43 -22.37 4.56
N ILE A 187 -0.70 -21.92 3.54
CA ILE A 187 0.04 -20.66 3.56
C ILE A 187 -0.79 -19.51 2.98
N ALA A 188 -1.61 -19.78 1.96
CA ALA A 188 -2.39 -18.78 1.24
C ALA A 188 -3.23 -17.85 2.14
N PRO A 189 -3.89 -18.33 3.21
CA PRO A 189 -4.65 -17.48 4.13
C PRO A 189 -3.77 -16.53 4.96
N TRP A 190 -2.46 -16.78 5.07
CA TRP A 190 -1.54 -15.97 5.87
C TRP A 190 -0.70 -15.01 5.03
N LEU A 191 -0.88 -15.01 3.71
CA LEU A 191 -0.15 -14.15 2.79
C LEU A 191 -0.71 -12.70 2.87
N PRO A 192 0.13 -11.68 3.14
CA PRO A 192 -0.34 -10.34 3.42
C PRO A 192 -1.04 -9.69 2.23
N PHE A 193 -0.53 -9.81 1.00
CA PHE A 193 -1.16 -9.14 -0.14
C PHE A 193 -2.43 -9.84 -0.60
N ARG A 194 -2.54 -11.16 -0.46
CA ARG A 194 -3.82 -11.88 -0.65
C ARG A 194 -4.89 -11.43 0.34
N ASN A 195 -4.56 -11.33 1.62
CA ASN A 195 -5.49 -10.77 2.62
C ASN A 195 -5.82 -9.31 2.33
N ALA A 196 -4.84 -8.56 1.82
CA ALA A 196 -5.05 -7.17 1.43
C ALA A 196 -6.06 -7.04 0.30
N VAL A 197 -5.94 -7.87 -0.75
CA VAL A 197 -6.90 -7.93 -1.87
C VAL A 197 -8.29 -8.33 -1.38
N GLU A 198 -8.39 -9.36 -0.54
CA GLU A 198 -9.67 -9.83 -0.01
C GLU A 198 -10.46 -8.74 0.74
N LEU A 199 -9.78 -7.79 1.38
CA LEU A 199 -10.43 -6.69 2.11
C LEU A 199 -11.22 -5.73 1.21
N TYR A 200 -10.68 -5.40 0.03
CA TYR A 200 -11.32 -4.46 -0.91
C TYR A 200 -11.97 -5.17 -2.11
N GLN A 201 -11.68 -6.45 -2.30
CA GLN A 201 -12.35 -7.36 -3.25
C GLN A 201 -12.73 -8.68 -2.55
N PRO A 202 -13.80 -8.68 -1.74
CA PRO A 202 -14.29 -9.91 -1.11
C PRO A 202 -14.62 -11.00 -2.14
N GLY A 203 -14.25 -12.24 -1.83
CA GLY A 203 -14.38 -13.39 -2.74
C GLY A 203 -13.20 -13.62 -3.68
N SER A 204 -12.10 -12.89 -3.48
CA SER A 204 -10.82 -13.14 -4.18
C SER A 204 -10.13 -14.42 -3.69
N LEU A 205 -10.42 -14.82 -2.45
CA LEU A 205 -10.02 -16.08 -1.85
C LEU A 205 -11.16 -17.10 -1.89
N PRO A 206 -10.84 -18.40 -2.01
CA PRO A 206 -11.79 -19.47 -1.72
C PRO A 206 -12.43 -19.27 -0.35
N ALA A 207 -13.75 -19.48 -0.24
CA ALA A 207 -14.51 -19.15 0.97
C ALA A 207 -14.06 -19.93 2.22
N ASP A 208 -13.48 -21.11 2.03
CA ASP A 208 -12.86 -21.95 3.06
C ASP A 208 -11.52 -21.42 3.57
N LEU A 209 -10.84 -20.60 2.76
CA LEU A 209 -9.55 -19.98 3.06
C LEU A 209 -9.67 -18.52 3.50
N ALA A 210 -10.78 -17.86 3.16
CA ALA A 210 -11.01 -16.46 3.48
C ALA A 210 -11.16 -16.27 4.99
N HIS A 211 -10.32 -15.41 5.56
CA HIS A 211 -10.48 -14.94 6.92
C HIS A 211 -11.51 -13.81 6.99
N GLY A 212 -12.11 -13.62 8.17
CA GLY A 212 -12.95 -12.45 8.40
C GLY A 212 -12.18 -11.13 8.18
N PRO A 213 -12.86 -10.02 7.83
CA PRO A 213 -12.19 -8.76 7.46
C PRO A 213 -11.20 -8.26 8.51
N TRP A 214 -11.54 -8.36 9.80
CA TRP A 214 -10.65 -7.94 10.88
C TRP A 214 -9.37 -8.77 10.97
N THR A 215 -9.47 -10.07 10.72
CA THR A 215 -8.32 -10.98 10.73
C THR A 215 -7.43 -10.71 9.52
N ALA A 216 -8.01 -10.54 8.33
CA ALA A 216 -7.26 -10.17 7.13
C ALA A 216 -6.50 -8.85 7.33
N PHE A 217 -7.14 -7.84 7.93
CA PHE A 217 -6.50 -6.59 8.27
C PHE A 217 -5.38 -6.76 9.31
N ALA A 218 -5.62 -7.57 10.36
CA ALA A 218 -4.62 -7.86 11.38
C ALA A 218 -3.38 -8.56 10.79
N VAL A 219 -3.55 -9.48 9.84
CA VAL A 219 -2.42 -10.15 9.15
C VAL A 219 -1.54 -9.11 8.45
N VAL A 220 -2.14 -8.23 7.65
CA VAL A 220 -1.39 -7.15 6.96
C VAL A 220 -0.68 -6.25 7.98
N ALA A 221 -1.39 -5.81 9.02
CA ALA A 221 -0.84 -4.92 10.04
C ALA A 221 0.34 -5.55 10.80
N VAL A 222 0.23 -6.83 11.18
CA VAL A 222 1.31 -7.58 11.84
C VAL A 222 2.53 -7.67 10.93
N PHE A 223 2.35 -8.02 9.65
CA PHE A 223 3.45 -8.04 8.68
C PHE A 223 4.13 -6.68 8.54
N THR A 224 3.34 -5.60 8.46
CA THR A 224 3.87 -4.24 8.40
C THR A 224 4.70 -3.91 9.64
N VAL A 225 4.19 -4.21 10.84
CA VAL A 225 4.89 -3.93 12.10
C VAL A 225 6.18 -4.74 12.21
N VAL A 226 6.17 -6.03 11.85
CA VAL A 226 7.35 -6.90 11.87
C VAL A 226 8.41 -6.40 10.90
N LEU A 227 8.04 -6.04 9.66
CA LEU A 227 8.98 -5.50 8.68
C LEU A 227 9.54 -4.13 9.11
N ALA A 228 8.69 -3.25 9.65
CA ALA A 228 9.12 -1.95 10.14
C ALA A 228 10.08 -2.08 11.33
N ALA A 229 9.79 -2.98 12.27
CA ALA A 229 10.66 -3.28 13.41
C ALA A 229 11.99 -3.89 12.97
N ALA A 230 11.99 -4.81 12.00
CA ALA A 230 13.19 -5.38 11.42
C ALA A 230 14.05 -4.31 10.74
N ALA A 231 13.43 -3.45 9.92
CA ALA A 231 14.12 -2.34 9.26
C ALA A 231 14.75 -1.36 10.26
N ALA A 232 13.99 -0.95 11.29
CA ALA A 232 14.49 -0.07 12.35
C ALA A 232 15.63 -0.70 13.16
N SER A 233 15.53 -2.01 13.44
CA SER A 233 16.57 -2.75 14.19
C SER A 233 17.86 -2.88 13.40
N VAL A 234 17.77 -3.20 12.09
CA VAL A 234 18.93 -3.27 11.20
C VAL A 234 19.62 -1.92 11.10
N ASP A 235 18.85 -0.83 11.04
CA ASP A 235 19.43 0.52 10.97
C ASP A 235 20.11 0.95 12.28
N ALA A 236 19.61 0.46 13.42
CA ALA A 236 20.21 0.68 14.73
C ALA A 236 21.50 -0.13 14.96
N LEU A 237 21.54 -1.40 14.53
CA LEU A 237 22.65 -2.32 14.84
C LEU A 237 23.91 -2.09 13.99
N ARG A 238 23.77 -1.58 12.78
CA ARG A 238 24.83 -1.66 11.75
C ARG A 238 25.94 -0.59 11.85
N ASN A 239 25.96 0.23 12.90
CA ASN A 239 27.00 1.25 13.18
C ASN A 239 27.57 1.15 14.61
N ARG A 240 27.69 -0.07 15.16
CA ARG A 240 28.74 -0.35 16.16
C ARG A 240 29.98 -0.82 15.42
#